data_AF-A0A7J9FDK8-F1
#
_entry.id   AF-A0A7J9FDK8-F1
#
_cell.length_a   1.000
_cell.length_b   1.000
_cell.length_c   1.000
_cell.angle_alpha   90.00
_cell.angle_beta   90.00
_cell.angle_gamma   90.00
#
_symmetry.space_group_name_H-M   'P 1'
#
loop_
_entity.id
_entity.type
_entity.pdbx_description
1 polymer ?
#
loop_
_entity_poly.entity_id
_entity_poly.type
_entity_poly.pdbx_seq_one_letter_code
_entity_poly.pdbx_strand_id
1 'polypeptide(L)'
;MISRKAVEDCKINGYTIPAQSLLFVNIWAIGRDPKELPVTLAALIQCFDWKLPNVDGGVDMSERAGLTAPRAHDLKCVPLARFTPTL
;
A
#
# COMPACT_ATOMS: atom_id res chain seq x y z
N MET A 1 2.33 -7.81 8.89
CA MET A 1 1.98 -7.26 10.22
C MET A 1 3.10 -6.33 10.63
N ILE A 2 2.80 -5.10 11.02
CA ILE A 2 3.81 -4.11 11.42
C ILE A 2 3.64 -3.83 12.91
N SER A 3 4.69 -4.00 13.71
CA SER A 3 4.68 -3.66 15.13
C SER A 3 4.93 -2.16 15.34
N ARG A 4 4.19 -1.59 16.29
CA ARG A 4 4.31 -0.22 16.79
C ARG A 4 4.21 -0.24 18.31
N LYS A 5 4.72 0.80 18.96
CA LYS A 5 4.62 0.97 20.41
C LYS A 5 3.97 2.32 20.71
N ALA A 6 2.97 2.33 21.58
CA ALA A 6 2.36 3.56 22.06
C ALA A 6 3.38 4.33 22.91
N VAL A 7 3.59 5.61 22.61
CA VAL A 7 4.50 6.48 23.36
C VAL A 7 3.79 7.16 24.54
N GLU A 8 2.48 7.35 24.42
CA GLU A 8 1.59 7.93 25.41
C GLU A 8 0.23 7.25 25.35
N ASP A 9 -0.62 7.52 26.34
CA ASP A 9 -2.01 7.05 26.34
C ASP A 9 -2.80 7.72 25.20
N CYS A 10 -3.47 6.93 24.36
CA CYS A 10 -4.27 7.46 23.26
C CYS A 10 -5.65 6.80 23.16
N LYS A 11 -6.63 7.53 22.62
CA LYS A 11 -7.97 7.01 22.34
C LYS A 11 -8.17 6.82 20.85
N ILE A 12 -8.54 5.61 20.44
CA ILE A 12 -8.82 5.26 19.04
C ILE A 12 -10.16 4.54 18.99
N ASN A 13 -11.10 5.07 18.20
CA ASN A 13 -12.43 4.48 17.99
C ASN A 13 -13.17 4.09 19.29
N GLY A 14 -13.03 4.92 20.34
CA GLY A 14 -13.65 4.69 21.65
C GLY A 14 -12.86 3.78 22.60
N TYR A 15 -11.76 3.18 22.16
CA TYR A 15 -10.86 2.39 23.00
C TYR A 15 -9.70 3.25 23.53
N THR A 16 -9.33 3.04 24.79
CA THR A 16 -8.10 3.63 25.37
C THR A 16 -6.94 2.64 25.22
N ILE A 17 -5.85 3.09 24.61
CA ILE A 17 -4.59 2.36 24.48
C ILE A 17 -3.58 3.02 25.42
N PRO A 18 -3.13 2.34 26.49
CA PRO A 18 -2.14 2.88 27.40
C PRO A 18 -0.75 3.01 26.74
N ALA A 19 0.05 3.95 27.25
CA ALA A 19 1.45 4.10 26.93
C ALA A 19 2.21 2.77 27.09
N GLN A 20 3.27 2.60 26.30
CA GLN A 20 4.11 1.40 26.24
C GLN A 20 3.43 0.14 25.67
N SER A 21 2.14 0.16 25.34
CA SER A 21 1.44 -0.95 24.68
C SER A 21 2.05 -1.28 23.33
N LEU A 22 2.21 -2.58 23.03
CA LEU A 22 2.58 -3.06 21.70
C LEU A 22 1.34 -3.19 20.82
N LEU A 23 1.39 -2.57 19.65
CA LEU A 23 0.33 -2.57 18.65
C LEU A 23 0.78 -3.32 17.40
N PHE A 24 -0.05 -4.24 16.93
CA PHE A 24 0.19 -4.98 15.69
C PHE A 24 -0.76 -4.48 14.60
N VAL A 25 -0.22 -3.73 13.64
CA VAL A 25 -0.97 -3.28 12.47
C VAL A 25 -1.09 -4.45 11.50
N ASN A 26 -2.32 -4.97 11.37
CA ASN A 26 -2.63 -6.06 10.46
C ASN A 26 -2.89 -5.55 9.03
N ILE A 27 -1.81 -5.20 8.32
CA ILE A 27 -1.90 -4.79 6.91
C ILE A 27 -2.60 -5.83 6.04
N TRP A 28 -2.46 -7.12 6.37
CA TRP A 28 -3.11 -8.19 5.63
C TRP A 28 -4.62 -8.03 5.69
N ALA A 29 -5.20 -7.78 6.88
CA ALA A 29 -6.63 -7.54 7.02
C ALA A 29 -7.09 -6.24 6.32
N ILE A 30 -6.34 -5.14 6.48
CA ILE A 30 -6.65 -3.84 5.86
C ILE A 30 -6.70 -3.98 4.33
N GLY A 31 -5.71 -4.64 3.73
CA GLY A 31 -5.65 -4.89 2.30
C GLY A 31 -6.72 -5.84 1.76
N ARG A 32 -7.65 -6.33 2.60
CA ARG A 32 -8.84 -7.08 2.18
C ARG A 32 -10.13 -6.47 2.71
N ASP A 33 -10.08 -5.26 3.26
CA ASP A 33 -11.29 -4.54 3.64
C ASP A 33 -12.03 -4.08 2.37
N PRO A 34 -13.26 -4.55 2.14
CA PRO A 34 -14.04 -4.17 0.96
C PRO A 34 -14.47 -2.70 0.95
N LYS A 35 -14.32 -1.94 2.04
CA LYS A 35 -14.65 -0.52 2.09
C LYS A 35 -13.50 0.36 1.62
N GLU A 36 -12.28 0.04 2.05
CA GLU A 36 -11.11 0.91 1.85
C GLU A 36 -10.35 0.59 0.55
N LEU A 37 -10.16 -0.70 0.26
CA LEU A 37 -9.35 -1.12 -0.89
C LEU A 37 -9.98 -0.71 -2.23
N PRO A 38 -11.29 -0.93 -2.47
CA PRO A 38 -11.87 -0.63 -3.79
C PRO A 38 -11.82 0.85 -4.15
N VAL A 39 -12.05 1.75 -3.20
CA VAL A 39 -12.03 3.20 -3.46
C VAL A 39 -10.62 3.66 -3.79
N THR A 40 -9.63 3.22 -3.01
CA THR A 40 -8.22 3.56 -3.25
C THR A 40 -7.75 3.04 -4.61
N LEU A 41 -8.07 1.78 -4.92
CA LEU A 41 -7.74 1.17 -6.21
C LEU A 41 -8.42 1.88 -7.38
N ALA A 42 -9.72 2.20 -7.25
CA ALA A 42 -10.47 2.92 -8.27
C ALA A 42 -9.86 4.30 -8.55
N ALA A 43 -9.46 5.04 -7.51
CA ALA A 43 -8.80 6.34 -7.67
C ALA A 43 -7.46 6.20 -8.41
N LEU A 44 -6.66 5.19 -8.08
CA LEU A 44 -5.38 4.94 -8.77
C LEU A 44 -5.55 4.60 -10.25
N ILE A 45 -6.59 3.84 -10.61
CA ILE A 45 -6.90 3.48 -12.00
C ILE A 45 -7.48 4.68 -12.75
N GLN A 46 -8.37 5.43 -12.12
CA GLN A 46 -9.10 6.53 -12.77
C GLN A 46 -8.22 7.77 -12.99
N CYS A 47 -7.34 8.08 -12.03
CA CYS A 47 -6.60 9.33 -12.03
C CYS A 47 -5.24 9.24 -12.73
N PHE A 48 -4.69 8.05 -12.97
CA PHE A 48 -3.33 7.88 -13.48
C PHE A 48 -3.25 6.93 -14.66
N ASP A 49 -2.51 7.35 -15.69
CA ASP A 49 -1.90 6.43 -16.64
C ASP A 49 -0.57 5.93 -16.07
N TRP A 50 -0.24 4.67 -16.29
CA TRP A 50 0.95 4.06 -15.70
C TRP A 50 1.97 3.75 -16.79
N LYS A 51 3.11 4.45 -16.75
CA LYS A 51 4.21 4.20 -17.70
C LYS A 51 5.18 3.18 -17.12
N LEU A 52 5.39 2.10 -17.87
CA LEU A 52 6.45 1.14 -17.60
C LEU A 52 7.76 1.64 -18.24
N PRO A 53 8.90 1.58 -17.53
CA PRO A 53 10.18 2.04 -18.04
C PRO A 53 10.76 1.12 -19.14
N ASN A 54 10.24 -0.10 -19.31
CA ASN A 54 10.74 -1.08 -20.27
C ASN A 54 9.56 -1.80 -20.96
N VAL A 55 8.89 -1.09 -21.88
CA VAL A 55 7.63 -1.55 -22.51
C VAL A 55 7.84 -2.83 -23.33
N ASP A 56 9.03 -3.01 -23.91
CA ASP A 56 9.33 -4.13 -24.81
C ASP A 56 9.85 -5.38 -24.07
N GLY A 57 10.28 -5.22 -22.81
CA GLY A 57 10.92 -6.28 -22.02
C GLY A 57 9.95 -7.16 -21.21
N GLY A 58 8.66 -6.85 -21.22
CA GLY A 58 7.67 -7.49 -20.35
C GLY A 58 7.86 -7.17 -18.87
N VAL A 59 6.96 -7.67 -18.02
CA VAL A 59 7.03 -7.52 -16.57
C VAL A 59 7.71 -8.75 -15.97
N ASP A 60 8.87 -8.58 -15.34
CA ASP A 60 9.53 -9.67 -14.61
C ASP A 60 8.73 -10.05 -13.35
N MET A 61 8.34 -11.31 -13.29
CA MET A 61 7.60 -11.90 -12.17
C MET A 61 8.44 -12.93 -11.42
N SER A 62 9.76 -12.94 -11.57
CA SER A 62 10.64 -13.80 -10.78
C SER A 62 10.55 -13.48 -9.27
N GLU A 63 10.72 -14.50 -8.43
CA GLU A 63 10.61 -14.40 -6.98
C GLU A 63 11.99 -14.49 -6.32
N ARG A 64 12.23 -13.66 -5.29
CA ARG A 64 13.36 -13.87 -4.38
C ARG A 64 12.90 -14.65 -3.15
N ALA A 65 13.85 -15.25 -2.44
CA ALA A 65 13.55 -15.94 -1.19
C ALA A 65 12.84 -15.01 -0.20
N GLY A 66 11.70 -15.47 0.36
CA GLY A 66 10.95 -14.73 1.37
C GLY A 66 9.57 -15.35 1.67
N LEU A 67 8.98 -14.95 2.79
CA LEU A 67 7.72 -15.51 3.31
C LEU A 67 6.47 -15.08 2.54
N THR A 68 6.58 -14.04 1.70
CA THR A 68 5.43 -13.40 1.04
C THR A 68 5.57 -13.39 -0.48
N ALA A 69 6.28 -14.38 -1.06
CA ALA A 69 6.58 -14.43 -2.49
C ALA A 69 7.07 -13.08 -3.07
N PRO A 70 8.04 -12.39 -2.41
CA PRO A 70 8.48 -11.08 -2.84
C PRO A 70 9.06 -11.15 -4.26
N ARG A 71 8.74 -10.16 -5.10
CA ARG A 71 9.37 -10.05 -6.42
C ARG A 71 10.90 -9.92 -6.26
N ALA A 72 11.65 -10.52 -7.17
CA ALA A 72 13.10 -10.38 -7.21
C ALA A 72 13.52 -8.94 -7.55
N HIS A 73 12.72 -8.29 -8.40
CA HIS A 73 12.87 -6.90 -8.76
C HIS A 73 11.56 -6.15 -8.50
N ASP A 74 11.65 -4.98 -7.88
CA ASP A 74 10.47 -4.15 -7.62
C ASP A 74 9.85 -3.69 -8.94
N LEU A 75 8.52 -3.74 -9.02
CA LEU A 75 7.80 -3.17 -10.15
C LEU A 75 8.00 -1.65 -10.15
N LYS A 76 8.68 -1.15 -11.19
CA LYS A 76 8.87 0.28 -11.41
C LYS A 76 7.79 0.77 -12.37
N CYS A 77 6.87 1.60 -11.88
CA CYS A 77 5.90 2.30 -12.70
C CYS A 77 5.93 3.79 -12.35
N VAL A 78 5.79 4.65 -13.36
CA VAL A 78 5.65 6.09 -13.15
C VAL A 78 4.18 6.46 -13.36
N PRO A 79 3.47 6.94 -12.32
CA PRO A 79 2.11 7.43 -12.47
C PRO A 79 2.12 8.78 -13.19
N LEU A 80 1.37 8.86 -14.28
CA LEU A 80 1.13 10.08 -15.06
C LEU A 80 -0.31 10.52 -14.77
N ALA A 81 -0.48 11.66 -14.13
CA ALA A 81 -1.82 12.18 -13.83
C ALA A 81 -2.60 12.43 -15.13
N ARG A 82 -3.77 11.80 -15.27
CA ARG A 82 -4.67 12.00 -16.41
C ARG A 82 -5.25 13.41 -16.46
N PHE A 83 -5.47 13.99 -15.28
CA PHE A 83 -5.90 15.36 -15.13
C PHE A 83 -4.68 16.25 -14.92
N THR A 84 -4.18 16.83 -16.02
CA THR A 84 -3.42 18.08 -15.93
C THR A 84 -4.47 19.19 -16.05
N PRO A 85 -4.78 19.95 -15.00
CA PRO A 85 -5.58 21.15 -15.18
C PRO A 85 -4.78 22.10 -16.07
N THR A 86 -5.19 22.24 -17.33
CA THR A 86 -4.72 23.32 -18.19
C THR A 86 -5.28 24.60 -17.61
N LEU A 87 -4.42 25.41 -16.98
CA LEU A 87 -4.67 26.83 -16.79
C LEU A 87 -4.59 27.54 -18.16
#